data_AF-A0A519HX88-F1
#
_entry.id   AF-A0A519HX88-F1
#
_cell.length_a   1.000
_cell.length_b   1.000
_cell.length_c   1.000
_cell.angle_alpha   90.00
_cell.angle_beta   90.00
_cell.angle_gamma   90.00
#
_symmetry.space_group_name_H-M   'P 1'
#
loop_
_entity.id
_entity.type
_entity.pdbx_description
1 polymer ?
#
loop_
_entity_poly.entity_id
_entity_poly.type
_entity_poly.pdbx_seq_one_letter_code
_entity_poly.pdbx_strand_id
1 'polypeptide(L)' 'MTQSESRGGKRKGPLKPQADIGEVLVENPPSDALLMTPDEADVSAIRLMETADKARRALKDPDHLKR' A
#
# COMPACT_ATOMS: atom_id res chain seq x y z
N MET A 1 -7.29 6.45 -21.22
CA MET A 1 -5.95 6.16 -20.67
C MET A 1 -6.19 5.83 -19.20
N THR A 2 -6.05 4.61 -18.72
CA THR A 2 -4.75 4.00 -18.41
C THR A 2 -4.93 2.48 -18.31
N GLN A 3 -4.38 1.77 -19.30
CA GLN A 3 -4.31 0.32 -19.29
C GLN A 3 -3.06 -0.09 -18.51
N SER A 4 -3.27 -1.06 -17.64
CA SER A 4 -2.37 -1.70 -16.70
C SER A 4 -1.05 -2.14 -17.38
N GLU A 5 0.04 -1.43 -17.12
CA GLU A 5 1.38 -1.93 -17.41
C GLU A 5 2.00 -2.52 -16.13
N SER A 6 1.60 -3.74 -15.79
CA SER A 6 2.45 -4.63 -14.98
C SER A 6 3.36 -5.40 -15.93
N ARG A 7 4.32 -4.71 -16.55
CA ARG A 7 5.47 -5.35 -17.18
C ARG A 7 6.55 -5.47 -16.11
N GLY A 8 7.02 -6.70 -15.85
CA GLY A 8 7.92 -7.06 -14.75
C GLY A 8 9.25 -6.31 -14.73
N GLY A 9 9.22 -5.08 -14.23
CA GLY A 9 10.38 -4.31 -13.82
C GLY A 9 10.43 -4.27 -12.29
N LYS A 10 11.64 -4.27 -11.72
CA LYS A 10 11.83 -4.12 -10.27
C LYS A 10 11.07 -2.88 -9.79
N ARG A 11 10.10 -3.06 -8.89
CA ARG A 11 9.32 -1.96 -8.31
C ARG A 11 10.29 -1.05 -7.56
N LYS A 12 10.22 0.26 -7.86
CA LYS A 12 11.03 1.31 -7.25
C LYS A 12 10.12 2.34 -6.58
N GLY A 13 10.66 3.03 -5.59
CA GLY A 13 9.96 4.11 -4.89
C GLY A 13 9.17 3.64 -3.67
N PRO A 14 8.54 4.59 -2.95
CA PRO A 14 7.83 4.30 -1.71
C PRO A 14 6.55 3.50 -1.96
N LEU A 15 6.16 2.72 -0.96
CA LEU A 15 4.91 1.96 -0.96
C LEU A 15 3.71 2.90 -1.04
N LYS A 16 2.66 2.40 -1.69
CA LYS A 16 1.34 3.01 -1.82
C LYS A 16 0.28 2.04 -1.32
N PRO A 17 0.25 1.76 0.00
CA PRO A 17 -0.72 0.84 0.56
C PRO A 17 -2.14 1.44 0.49
N GLN A 18 -3.13 0.58 0.36
CA GLN A 18 -4.55 0.92 0.42
C GLN A 18 -5.19 0.16 1.58
N ALA A 19 -6.14 0.78 2.26
CA ALA A 19 -6.89 0.14 3.33
C ALA A 19 -8.11 -0.54 2.72
N ASP A 20 -8.34 -1.78 3.13
CA ASP A 20 -9.59 -2.48 2.93
C ASP A 20 -10.13 -2.93 4.31
N ILE A 21 -11.27 -3.60 4.33
CA ILE A 21 -11.97 -3.98 5.56
C ILE A 21 -11.13 -5.00 6.34
N GLY A 22 -10.44 -4.52 7.37
CA GLY A 22 -9.60 -5.36 8.23
C GLY A 22 -8.25 -5.75 7.63
N GLU A 23 -7.93 -5.31 6.42
CA GLU A 23 -6.68 -5.66 5.74
C GLU A 23 -6.03 -4.46 5.04
N VAL A 24 -4.72 -4.59 4.76
CA VAL A 24 -3.95 -3.60 4.02
C VAL A 24 -3.51 -4.22 2.71
N LEU A 25 -4.01 -3.67 1.61
CA LEU A 25 -3.61 -4.05 0.26
C LEU A 25 -2.33 -3.31 -0.12
N VAL A 26 -1.28 -4.04 -0.44
CA VAL A 26 -0.08 -3.49 -1.07
C VAL A 26 -0.05 -4.04 -2.50
N GLU A 27 -0.20 -3.16 -3.50
CA GLU A 27 -0.10 -3.58 -4.91
C GLU A 27 1.21 -4.36 -5.15
N ASN A 28 1.04 -5.58 -5.67
CA ASN A 28 2.08 -6.55 -6.03
C ASN A 28 3.04 -6.91 -4.87
N PRO A 29 2.90 -8.08 -4.21
CA PRO A 29 4.08 -8.68 -3.60
C PRO A 29 5.10 -8.85 -4.73
N PRO A 30 6.26 -8.20 -4.66
CA PRO A 30 7.14 -8.19 -5.81
C PRO A 30 7.73 -9.59 -5.92
N SER A 31 7.64 -10.18 -7.11
CA SER A 31 8.35 -11.43 -7.43
C SER A 31 9.87 -11.27 -7.35
N ASP A 32 10.34 -10.02 -7.33
CA ASP A 32 11.73 -9.60 -7.15
C ASP A 32 11.92 -8.76 -5.89
N ALA A 33 13.18 -8.56 -5.46
CA ALA A 33 13.49 -7.64 -4.38
C ALA A 33 13.02 -6.20 -4.70
N LEU A 34 12.32 -5.60 -3.72
CA LEU A 34 11.91 -4.21 -3.72
C LEU A 34 13.13 -3.31 -3.52
N LEU A 35 13.34 -2.33 -4.39
CA LEU A 35 14.42 -1.35 -4.25
C LEU A 35 13.84 -0.01 -3.82
N MET A 36 14.24 0.45 -2.63
CA MET A 36 13.85 1.73 -2.05
C MET A 36 15.08 2.39 -1.43
N THR A 37 15.13 3.72 -1.48
CA THR A 37 16.08 4.48 -0.65
C THR A 37 15.64 4.44 0.82
N PRO A 38 16.53 4.78 1.77
CA PRO A 38 16.14 4.90 3.18
C PRO A 38 14.95 5.85 3.39
N ASP A 39 14.96 7.02 2.76
CA ASP A 39 13.86 8.00 2.86
C ASP A 39 12.54 7.43 2.30
N GLU A 40 12.61 6.67 1.21
CA GLU A 40 11.44 6.00 0.64
C GLU A 40 10.92 4.89 1.56
N ALA A 41 11.80 4.19 2.27
CA ALA A 41 11.45 3.19 3.27
C ALA A 41 10.73 3.84 4.47
N ASP A 42 11.23 4.97 4.96
CA ASP A 42 10.62 5.70 6.07
C ASP A 42 9.22 6.22 5.71
N VAL A 43 9.08 6.83 4.53
CA VAL A 43 7.78 7.27 4.01
C VAL A 43 6.83 6.07 3.84
N SER A 44 7.34 4.92 3.42
CA SER A 44 6.56 3.69 3.27
C SER A 44 6.04 3.18 4.61
N ALA A 45 6.89 3.20 5.65
CA ALA A 45 6.53 2.77 7.00
C ALA A 45 5.40 3.63 7.58
N ILE A 46 5.49 4.95 7.43
CA ILE A 46 4.44 5.89 7.87
C ILE A 46 3.11 5.56 7.19
N ARG A 47 3.11 5.44 5.86
CA ARG A 47 1.90 5.13 5.09
C ARG A 47 1.30 3.78 5.47
N LEU A 48 2.11 2.76 5.69
CA LEU A 48 1.63 1.45 6.13
C LEU A 48 0.93 1.52 7.48
N MET A 49 1.51 2.24 8.45
CA MET A 49 0.92 2.39 9.79
C MET A 49 -0.41 3.14 9.75
N GLU A 50 -0.48 4.25 9.00
CA GLU A 50 -1.73 5.00 8.80
C GLU A 50 -2.81 4.15 8.13
N THR A 51 -2.42 3.36 7.12
CA THR A 51 -3.34 2.53 6.35
C THR A 51 -3.84 1.36 7.19
N ALA A 52 -2.97 0.73 7.99
CA ALA A 52 -3.35 -0.30 8.95
C ALA A 52 -4.34 0.23 9.99
N ASP A 53 -4.18 1.48 10.43
CA ASP A 53 -5.15 2.09 11.34
C ASP A 53 -6.52 2.28 10.70
N LYS A 54 -6.55 2.77 9.46
CA LYS A 54 -7.79 2.87 8.68
C LYS A 54 -8.46 1.51 8.50
N ALA A 55 -7.70 0.47 8.16
CA ALA A 55 -8.21 -0.89 8.00
C ALA A 55 -8.79 -1.46 9.31
N ARG A 56 -8.13 -1.22 10.45
CA ARG A 56 -8.65 -1.61 11.78
C ARG A 56 -9.96 -0.90 12.12
N ARG A 57 -10.11 0.36 11.75
CA ARG A 57 -11.36 1.12 11.94
C ARG A 57 -12.45 0.60 11.02
N ALA A 58 -12.12 0.32 9.76
CA ALA A 58 -13.04 -0.24 8.78
C ALA A 58 -13.64 -1.59 9.21
N LEU A 59 -12.88 -2.40 9.95
CA LEU A 59 -13.38 -3.65 10.52
C LEU A 59 -14.49 -3.42 11.56
N LYS A 60 -14.43 -2.31 12.31
CA LYS A 60 -15.43 -1.95 13.32
C LYS A 60 -16.61 -1.19 12.72
N ASP A 61 -16.34 -0.36 11.73
CA ASP A 61 -17.31 0.47 11.02
C ASP A 61 -16.93 0.53 9.53
N PRO A 62 -17.56 -0.30 8.67
CA PRO A 62 -17.23 -0.37 7.25
C PRO A 62 -17.47 0.94 6.48
N ASP A 63 -18.27 1.87 7.00
CA ASP A 63 -18.54 3.15 6.35
C ASP A 63 -17.36 4.13 6.46
N HIS A 64 -16.37 3.84 7.32
CA HIS A 64 -15.15 4.64 7.45
C HIS A 64 -14.25 4.65 6.21
N LEU A 65 -14.43 3.70 5.28
CA LEU A 65 -13.70 3.68 4.00
C LEU A 65 -14.41 4.45 2.87
N LYS A 66 -15.66 4.91 3.09
CA LYS A 66 -16.50 5.55 2.05
C LYS A 66 -16.38 7.09 1.97
N ARG A 67 -15.39 7.70 2.61
CA ARG A 67 -15.23 9.17 2.67
C ARG A 67 -13.95 9.67 2.02
#